data_AF-A0A450SZE9-F1
#
_entry.id   AF-A0A450SZE9-F1
#
_cell.length_a   1.000
_cell.length_b   1.000
_cell.length_c   1.000
_cell.angle_alpha   90.00
_cell.angle_beta   90.00
_cell.angle_gamma   90.00
#
_symmetry.space_group_name_H-M   'P 1'
#
loop_
_entity.id
_entity.type
_entity.pdbx_description
1 polymer ?
#
loop_
_entity_poly.entity_id
_entity_poly.type
_entity_poly.pdbx_seq_one_letter_code
_entity_poly.pdbx_strand_id
1 'polypeptide(L)'
;MLDEITNHLELSGLLRPRCKENDVCVTVCDELLENGLLRHDLIAILKIDAYFSSKRIHNPSQSIDCLIIIKTGEREFGLTLVELRKAPTSGRARRLKSGVIKPKFDNTIAGFLSNGFADIFMNPDFTISYFRLWVVSNRYGSSLSSEQERKKARAARLEADMKNECKFMGKIFPIQRMSLDQARVCTDLT
;
A
#
# COMPACT_ATOMS: atom_id res chain seq x y z
N MET A 1 -9.47 -14.90 -6.12
CA MET A 1 -8.67 -14.27 -5.04
C MET A 1 -9.53 -13.68 -3.93
N LEU A 2 -10.49 -12.79 -4.20
CA LEU A 2 -11.29 -12.15 -3.14
C LEU A 2 -12.10 -13.15 -2.29
N ASP A 3 -12.67 -14.18 -2.91
CA ASP A 3 -13.38 -15.25 -2.21
C ASP A 3 -12.44 -16.05 -1.29
N GLU A 4 -11.24 -16.37 -1.77
CA GLU A 4 -10.20 -17.05 -0.96
C GLU A 4 -9.85 -16.22 0.27
N ILE A 5 -9.66 -14.90 0.11
CA ILE A 5 -9.37 -13.98 1.21
C ILE A 5 -10.52 -13.95 2.23
N THR A 6 -11.76 -13.89 1.75
CA THR A 6 -12.95 -13.77 2.60
C THR A 6 -13.21 -15.02 3.41
N ASN A 7 -12.99 -16.20 2.80
CA ASN A 7 -13.21 -17.49 3.44
C ASN A 7 -12.00 -17.98 4.28
N HIS A 8 -10.84 -17.34 4.15
CA HIS A 8 -9.66 -17.72 4.91
C HIS A 8 -9.72 -17.19 6.35
N LEU A 9 -9.53 -18.08 7.33
CA LEU A 9 -9.67 -17.80 8.76
C LEU A 9 -8.78 -16.62 9.24
N GLU A 10 -7.51 -16.61 8.86
CA GLU A 10 -6.58 -15.54 9.25
C GLU A 10 -6.80 -14.22 8.48
N LEU A 11 -7.01 -14.28 7.15
CA LEU A 11 -7.13 -13.09 6.30
C LEU A 11 -8.44 -12.34 6.50
N SER A 12 -9.55 -13.04 6.72
CA SER A 12 -10.85 -12.41 7.00
C SER A 12 -10.80 -11.48 8.21
N GLY A 13 -10.02 -11.84 9.25
CA GLY A 13 -9.79 -10.99 10.42
C GLY A 13 -9.01 -9.69 10.14
N LEU A 14 -8.30 -9.62 9.01
CA LEU A 14 -7.54 -8.45 8.58
C LEU A 14 -8.35 -7.48 7.72
N LEU A 15 -9.55 -7.87 7.26
CA LEU A 15 -10.39 -7.02 6.41
C LEU A 15 -10.79 -5.73 7.12
N ARG A 16 -10.66 -4.60 6.44
CA ARG A 16 -11.07 -3.28 6.93
C ARG A 16 -11.88 -2.55 5.87
N PRO A 17 -12.82 -1.68 6.27
CA PRO A 17 -13.61 -0.89 5.32
C PRO A 17 -12.78 0.23 4.65
N ARG A 18 -11.64 0.60 5.23
CA ARG A 18 -10.80 1.72 4.77
C ARG A 18 -9.33 1.45 5.05
N CYS A 19 -8.45 1.88 4.14
CA CYS A 19 -7.03 2.03 4.42
C CYS A 19 -6.78 3.42 5.03
N LYS A 20 -6.80 3.51 6.37
CA LYS A 20 -6.66 4.77 7.12
C LYS A 20 -5.83 4.55 8.38
N GLU A 21 -4.93 5.49 8.65
CA GLU A 21 -4.08 5.54 9.84
C GLU A 21 -3.72 7.01 10.12
N ASN A 22 -3.84 7.48 11.36
CA ASN A 22 -3.39 8.82 11.78
C ASN A 22 -3.80 9.99 10.83
N ASP A 23 -5.08 10.06 10.46
CA ASP A 23 -5.67 11.06 9.55
C ASP A 23 -5.19 11.00 8.09
N VAL A 24 -4.40 10.00 7.72
CA VAL A 24 -4.03 9.70 6.33
C VAL A 24 -4.92 8.57 5.85
N CYS A 25 -5.59 8.75 4.73
CA CYS A 25 -6.51 7.76 4.16
C CYS A 25 -6.30 7.67 2.65
N VAL A 26 -6.29 6.46 2.11
CA VAL A 26 -6.44 6.25 0.67
C VAL A 26 -7.90 6.45 0.29
N THR A 27 -8.15 7.16 -0.80
CA THR A 27 -9.49 7.37 -1.35
C THR A 27 -9.88 6.18 -2.23
N VAL A 28 -11.07 5.63 -2.01
CA VAL A 28 -11.66 4.58 -2.84
C VAL A 28 -12.69 5.23 -3.76
N CYS A 29 -12.68 4.92 -5.05
CA CYS A 29 -13.60 5.49 -6.02
C CYS A 29 -15.03 4.97 -5.82
N ASP A 30 -16.03 5.78 -6.17
CA ASP A 30 -17.44 5.47 -5.92
C ASP A 30 -17.91 4.17 -6.60
N GLU A 31 -17.32 3.80 -7.74
CA GLU A 31 -17.59 2.53 -8.44
C GLU A 31 -17.24 1.26 -7.63
N LEU A 32 -16.33 1.39 -6.66
CA LEU A 32 -15.93 0.34 -5.73
C LEU A 32 -16.77 0.37 -4.44
N LEU A 33 -17.77 1.25 -4.39
CA LEU A 33 -18.67 1.42 -3.26
C LEU A 33 -20.12 1.11 -3.65
N GLU A 34 -20.87 0.58 -2.69
CA GLU A 34 -22.32 0.45 -2.76
C GLU A 34 -22.89 0.97 -1.44
N ASN A 35 -23.74 2.00 -1.50
CA ASN A 35 -24.28 2.68 -0.32
C ASN A 35 -23.19 3.17 0.67
N GLY A 36 -22.03 3.57 0.14
CA GLY A 36 -20.88 4.02 0.94
C GLY A 36 -20.06 2.90 1.61
N LEU A 37 -20.38 1.64 1.35
CA LEU A 37 -19.65 0.45 1.80
C LEU A 37 -18.83 -0.14 0.65
N LEU A 38 -17.75 -0.87 0.97
CA LEU A 38 -16.95 -1.54 -0.04
C LEU A 38 -17.78 -2.62 -0.75
N ARG A 39 -17.72 -2.62 -2.09
CA ARG A 39 -18.20 -3.73 -2.91
C ARG A 39 -17.23 -4.90 -2.79
N HIS A 40 -17.50 -5.81 -1.87
CA HIS A 40 -16.59 -6.91 -1.53
C HIS A 40 -16.34 -7.90 -2.68
N ASP A 41 -17.21 -7.92 -3.70
CA ASP A 41 -17.02 -8.62 -4.97
C ASP A 41 -15.94 -7.99 -5.87
N LEU A 42 -15.62 -6.70 -5.65
CA LEU A 42 -14.66 -5.93 -6.45
C LEU A 42 -13.41 -5.51 -5.69
N ILE A 43 -13.49 -5.31 -4.36
CA ILE A 43 -12.38 -4.79 -3.57
C ILE A 43 -12.30 -5.42 -2.18
N ALA A 44 -11.07 -5.70 -1.74
CA ALA A 44 -10.74 -5.98 -0.36
C ALA A 44 -9.59 -5.08 0.11
N ILE A 45 -9.62 -4.69 1.39
CA ILE A 45 -8.54 -3.96 2.05
C ILE A 45 -8.13 -4.75 3.28
N LEU A 46 -6.88 -5.19 3.33
CA LEU A 46 -6.30 -5.92 4.45
C LEU A 46 -5.39 -4.99 5.26
N LYS A 47 -5.54 -4.98 6.59
CA LYS A 47 -4.64 -4.27 7.52
C LYS A 47 -3.44 -5.17 7.85
N ILE A 48 -2.32 -4.94 7.16
CA ILE A 48 -1.17 -5.86 7.16
C ILE A 48 -0.33 -5.75 8.44
N ASP A 49 -0.21 -4.56 9.02
CA ASP A 49 0.45 -4.36 10.31
C ASP A 49 -0.21 -5.17 11.45
N ALA A 50 -1.52 -5.40 11.38
CA ALA A 50 -2.25 -6.25 12.31
C ALA A 50 -1.80 -7.73 12.22
N TYR A 51 -1.45 -8.23 11.04
CA TYR A 51 -0.91 -9.59 10.89
C TYR A 51 0.48 -9.73 11.51
N PHE A 52 1.39 -8.80 11.22
CA PHE A 52 2.75 -8.88 11.75
C PHE A 52 2.82 -8.61 13.26
N SER A 53 1.87 -7.85 13.82
CA SER A 53 1.79 -7.62 15.27
C SER A 53 1.07 -8.72 16.04
N SER A 54 0.19 -9.51 15.41
CA SER A 54 -0.57 -10.57 16.07
C SER A 54 0.24 -11.86 16.27
N LYS A 55 1.20 -12.15 15.38
CA LYS A 55 2.13 -13.25 15.57
C LYS A 55 2.98 -12.90 16.78
N ARG A 56 2.92 -13.72 17.84
CA ARG A 56 3.72 -13.59 19.08
C ARG A 56 5.22 -13.80 18.80
N ILE A 57 5.77 -13.04 17.88
CA ILE A 57 7.13 -13.07 17.42
C ILE A 57 7.91 -12.11 18.32
N HIS A 58 8.97 -12.62 18.92
CA HIS A 58 9.94 -11.80 19.63
C HIS A 58 10.62 -10.88 18.59
N ASN A 59 10.14 -9.63 18.48
CA ASN A 59 10.51 -8.61 17.49
C ASN A 59 9.80 -8.75 16.12
N PRO A 60 8.54 -8.27 15.99
CA PRO A 60 7.78 -8.38 14.75
C PRO A 60 8.45 -7.62 13.60
N SER A 61 8.48 -8.23 12.41
CA SER A 61 8.97 -7.58 11.20
C SER A 61 8.18 -6.32 10.90
N GLN A 62 8.86 -5.24 10.51
CA GLN A 62 8.18 -4.04 10.03
C GLN A 62 7.42 -4.36 8.75
N SER A 63 6.19 -3.89 8.63
CA SER A 63 5.33 -4.08 7.47
C SER A 63 4.69 -2.77 7.01
N ILE A 64 4.05 -2.82 5.85
CA ILE A 64 3.14 -1.77 5.40
C ILE A 64 1.86 -1.77 6.25
N ASP A 65 1.06 -0.71 6.15
CA ASP A 65 -0.21 -0.58 6.89
C ASP A 65 -1.34 -1.34 6.20
N CYS A 66 -1.47 -1.22 4.87
CA CYS A 66 -2.56 -1.85 4.12
C CYS A 66 -2.10 -2.56 2.84
N LEU A 67 -2.83 -3.60 2.48
CA LEU A 67 -2.87 -4.17 1.13
C LEU A 67 -4.28 -3.96 0.56
N ILE A 68 -4.38 -3.28 -0.57
CA ILE A 68 -5.62 -3.08 -1.30
C ILE A 68 -5.60 -4.03 -2.51
N ILE A 69 -6.65 -4.84 -2.64
CA ILE A 69 -6.84 -5.79 -3.74
C ILE A 69 -8.09 -5.38 -4.51
N ILE A 70 -7.96 -5.18 -5.82
CA ILE A 70 -9.09 -4.83 -6.70
C ILE A 70 -9.21 -5.90 -7.79
N LYS A 71 -10.41 -6.42 -8.01
CA LYS A 71 -10.72 -7.29 -9.15
C LYS A 71 -10.75 -6.44 -10.42
N THR A 72 -9.90 -6.77 -11.39
CA THR A 72 -9.79 -6.07 -12.69
C THR A 72 -10.27 -6.91 -13.86
N GLY A 73 -10.62 -8.17 -13.62
CA GLY A 73 -11.12 -9.13 -14.60
C GLY A 73 -11.63 -10.39 -13.90
N GLU A 74 -12.04 -11.42 -14.65
CA GLU A 74 -12.62 -12.64 -14.06
C GLU A 74 -11.67 -13.30 -13.05
N ARG A 75 -10.39 -13.42 -13.42
CA ARG A 75 -9.31 -13.96 -12.58
C ARG A 75 -8.13 -13.00 -12.48
N GLU A 76 -8.37 -11.72 -12.74
CA GLU A 76 -7.33 -10.68 -12.72
C GLU A 76 -7.51 -9.74 -11.54
N PHE A 77 -6.40 -9.43 -10.86
CA PHE A 77 -6.40 -8.62 -9.66
C PHE A 77 -5.25 -7.61 -9.66
N GLY A 78 -5.57 -6.39 -9.29
CA GLY A 78 -4.60 -5.34 -9.00
C GLY A 78 -4.26 -5.32 -7.52
N LEU A 79 -2.97 -5.20 -7.20
CA LEU A 79 -2.49 -5.09 -5.82
C LEU A 79 -1.86 -3.72 -5.58
N THR A 80 -2.28 -3.03 -4.52
CA THR A 80 -1.65 -1.79 -4.05
C THR A 80 -1.22 -1.96 -2.59
N LEU A 81 0.09 -2.00 -2.37
CA LEU A 81 0.70 -2.04 -1.04
C LEU A 81 0.86 -0.59 -0.55
N VAL A 82 0.35 -0.29 0.63
CA VAL A 82 0.25 1.09 1.13
C VAL A 82 0.88 1.24 2.50
N GLU A 83 1.85 2.15 2.58
CA GLU A 83 2.40 2.69 3.82
C GLU A 83 1.86 4.13 4.02
N LEU A 84 1.18 4.37 5.12
CA LEU A 84 0.59 5.63 5.53
C LEU A 84 1.52 6.38 6.49
N ARG A 85 1.78 7.67 6.21
CA ARG A 85 2.69 8.49 7.03
C ARG A 85 2.12 9.86 7.34
N LYS A 86 1.85 10.09 8.63
CA LYS A 86 1.59 11.44 9.16
C LYS A 86 2.86 12.28 9.15
N ALA A 87 2.75 13.52 8.69
CA ALA A 87 3.78 14.54 8.80
C ALA A 87 4.06 14.83 10.28
N PRO A 88 5.34 14.99 10.70
CA PRO A 88 5.64 15.45 12.04
C PRO A 88 5.07 16.87 12.25
N THR A 89 4.40 17.09 13.38
CA THR A 89 3.80 18.37 13.78
C THR A 89 4.83 19.48 14.02
N SER A 90 6.06 19.13 14.42
CA SER A 90 7.17 20.07 14.49
C SER A 90 7.79 20.24 13.10
N GLY A 91 7.77 21.45 12.54
CA GLY A 91 8.23 21.81 11.18
C GLY A 91 9.67 21.41 10.77
N ARG A 92 10.41 20.68 11.60
CA ARG A 92 11.59 19.92 11.15
C ARG A 92 11.10 18.71 10.36
N ALA A 93 11.07 18.85 9.03
CA ALA A 93 10.94 17.75 8.10
C ALA A 93 12.05 16.72 8.38
N ARG A 94 11.79 15.71 9.22
CA ARG A 94 12.64 14.51 9.21
C ARG A 94 12.58 14.00 7.78
N ARG A 95 13.73 14.05 7.09
CA ARG A 95 13.88 13.44 5.77
C ARG A 95 13.36 12.02 5.89
N LEU A 96 12.49 11.61 4.96
CA LEU A 96 12.07 10.22 4.83
C LEU A 96 13.36 9.40 4.66
N LYS A 97 13.80 8.73 5.73
CA LYS A 97 14.94 7.82 5.62
C LYS A 97 14.43 6.61 4.84
N SER A 98 14.75 6.54 3.55
CA SER A 98 14.42 5.42 2.65
C SER A 98 14.76 4.06 3.26
N GLY A 99 15.83 4.01 4.07
CA GLY A 99 16.27 2.82 4.80
C GLY A 99 15.27 2.21 5.79
N VAL A 100 14.15 2.88 6.11
CA VAL A 100 13.09 2.33 6.98
C VAL A 100 11.82 1.96 6.20
N ILE A 101 11.65 2.48 4.98
CA ILE A 101 10.43 2.27 4.19
C ILE A 101 10.54 1.01 3.32
N LYS A 102 11.65 0.87 2.58
CA LYS A 102 11.85 -0.29 1.70
C LYS A 102 11.73 -1.63 2.45
N PRO A 103 12.32 -1.81 3.66
CA PRO A 103 12.18 -3.05 4.40
C PRO A 103 10.73 -3.43 4.71
N LYS A 104 9.83 -2.45 4.92
CA LYS A 104 8.40 -2.72 5.15
C LYS A 104 7.74 -3.39 3.94
N PHE A 105 8.05 -2.91 2.75
CA PHE A 105 7.58 -3.50 1.50
C PHE A 105 8.23 -4.86 1.26
N ASP A 106 9.56 -4.96 1.38
CA ASP A 106 10.29 -6.23 1.19
C ASP A 106 9.77 -7.32 2.14
N ASN A 107 9.60 -7.00 3.43
CA ASN A 107 9.08 -7.93 4.43
C ASN A 107 7.63 -8.34 4.15
N THR A 108 6.80 -7.42 3.67
CA THR A 108 5.42 -7.75 3.31
C THR A 108 5.40 -8.66 2.09
N ILE A 109 6.18 -8.35 1.05
CA ILE A 109 6.27 -9.18 -0.15
C ILE A 109 6.77 -10.58 0.22
N ALA A 110 7.92 -10.69 0.88
CA ALA A 110 8.50 -11.98 1.21
C ALA A 110 7.67 -12.75 2.26
N GLY A 111 7.34 -12.11 3.37
CA GLY A 111 6.72 -12.78 4.53
C GLY A 111 5.23 -13.00 4.41
N PHE A 112 4.49 -12.13 3.71
CA PHE A 112 3.05 -12.21 3.58
C PHE A 112 2.64 -12.77 2.21
N LEU A 113 3.05 -12.13 1.11
CA LEU A 113 2.61 -12.52 -0.24
C LEU A 113 3.27 -13.80 -0.74
N SER A 114 4.59 -13.91 -0.62
CA SER A 114 5.36 -15.00 -1.23
C SER A 114 5.53 -16.23 -0.35
N ASN A 115 5.35 -16.11 0.97
CA ASN A 115 5.48 -17.21 1.92
C ASN A 115 4.18 -17.49 2.67
N GLY A 116 3.68 -16.51 3.44
CA GLY A 116 2.55 -16.73 4.36
C GLY A 116 1.23 -17.11 3.69
N PHE A 117 0.93 -16.49 2.55
CA PHE A 117 -0.31 -16.69 1.79
C PHE A 117 0.00 -16.92 0.30
N ALA A 118 1.08 -17.66 0.04
CA ALA A 118 1.56 -17.93 -1.32
C ALA A 118 0.54 -18.71 -2.16
N ASP A 119 -0.24 -19.58 -1.52
CA ASP A 119 -1.37 -20.32 -2.10
C ASP A 119 -2.46 -19.41 -2.68
N ILE A 120 -2.56 -18.16 -2.21
CA ILE A 120 -3.48 -17.15 -2.72
C ILE A 120 -2.77 -16.18 -3.67
N PHE A 121 -1.67 -15.55 -3.23
CA PHE A 121 -1.05 -14.44 -3.97
C PHE A 121 -0.04 -14.87 -5.04
N MET A 122 0.45 -16.11 -4.98
CA MET A 122 1.33 -16.71 -5.99
C MET A 122 0.61 -17.80 -6.79
N ASN A 123 -0.73 -17.89 -6.66
CA ASN A 123 -1.54 -18.87 -7.36
C ASN A 123 -1.52 -18.61 -8.88
N PRO A 124 -1.09 -19.58 -9.71
CA PRO A 124 -1.05 -19.40 -11.16
C PRO A 124 -2.43 -19.24 -11.82
N ASP A 125 -3.52 -19.60 -11.13
CA ASP A 125 -4.89 -19.38 -11.61
C ASP A 125 -5.32 -17.92 -11.55
N PHE A 126 -4.57 -17.05 -10.86
CA PHE A 126 -4.83 -15.62 -10.78
C PHE A 126 -3.74 -14.81 -11.49
N THR A 127 -4.17 -13.83 -12.26
CA THR A 127 -3.27 -12.85 -12.90
C THR A 127 -3.18 -11.60 -12.05
N ILE A 128 -1.96 -11.14 -11.75
CA ILE A 128 -1.75 -9.82 -11.14
C ILE A 128 -1.64 -8.78 -12.26
N SER A 129 -2.72 -8.05 -12.52
CA SER A 129 -2.83 -7.08 -13.62
C SER A 129 -1.98 -5.83 -13.39
N TYR A 130 -1.90 -5.38 -12.13
CA TYR A 130 -0.95 -4.36 -11.71
C TYR A 130 -0.47 -4.59 -10.28
N PHE A 131 0.72 -4.06 -9.97
CA PHE A 131 1.31 -4.11 -8.65
C PHE A 131 1.92 -2.75 -8.31
N ARG A 132 1.40 -2.09 -7.28
CA ARG A 132 1.75 -0.72 -6.90
C ARG A 132 2.27 -0.67 -5.47
N LEU A 133 3.30 0.15 -5.25
CA LEU A 133 3.93 0.34 -3.95
C LEU A 133 3.83 1.81 -3.56
N TRP A 134 2.97 2.15 -2.60
CA TRP A 134 2.62 3.54 -2.28
C TRP A 134 3.02 3.94 -0.88
N VAL A 135 3.70 5.08 -0.76
CA VAL A 135 3.87 5.81 0.49
C VAL A 135 2.98 7.05 0.43
N VAL A 136 1.92 7.05 1.23
CA VAL A 136 0.93 8.14 1.26
C VAL A 136 1.21 9.05 2.44
N SER A 137 1.26 10.37 2.22
CA SER A 137 1.50 11.33 3.30
C SER A 137 0.71 12.62 3.16
N ASN A 138 0.28 13.15 4.31
CA ASN A 138 -0.40 14.44 4.42
C ASN A 138 0.55 15.66 4.38
N ARG A 139 1.86 15.47 4.13
CA ARG A 139 2.85 16.56 4.00
C ARG A 139 2.57 17.55 2.86
N TYR A 140 1.69 17.19 1.92
CA TYR A 140 1.42 18.00 0.72
C TYR A 140 0.16 18.88 0.83
N GLY A 141 -0.50 18.88 2.00
CA GLY A 141 -1.58 19.82 2.29
C GLY A 141 -1.07 21.15 2.84
N SER A 142 -1.19 22.21 2.02
CA SER A 142 -1.30 23.63 2.40
C SER A 142 -0.26 24.24 3.36
N SER A 143 0.87 24.74 2.81
CA SER A 143 1.33 26.13 3.04
C SER A 143 2.58 26.44 2.19
N LEU A 144 2.49 27.47 1.36
CA LEU A 144 3.55 28.29 0.74
C LEU A 144 5.00 27.80 0.97
N SER A 145 5.63 27.28 -0.07
CA SER A 145 7.08 27.08 -0.10
C SER A 145 7.64 27.57 -1.44
N SER A 146 8.77 28.26 -1.37
CA SER A 146 9.42 28.97 -2.49
C SER A 146 9.83 28.01 -3.62
N GLU A 147 9.97 28.52 -4.84
CA GLU A 147 10.41 27.75 -6.02
C GLU A 147 11.75 27.01 -5.78
N GLN A 148 12.61 27.57 -4.92
CA GLN A 148 13.89 26.99 -4.51
C GLN A 148 13.71 25.74 -3.62
N GLU A 149 12.72 25.72 -2.73
CA GLU A 149 12.39 24.53 -1.92
C GLU A 149 11.79 23.42 -2.78
N ARG A 150 10.97 23.78 -3.79
CA ARG A 150 10.48 22.83 -4.80
C ARG A 150 11.63 22.22 -5.61
N LYS A 151 12.60 23.03 -6.07
CA LYS A 151 13.79 22.55 -6.80
C LYS A 151 14.69 21.67 -5.94
N LYS A 152 14.93 22.05 -4.67
CA LYS A 152 15.76 21.26 -3.73
C LYS A 152 15.09 19.95 -3.30
N ALA A 153 13.76 19.94 -3.15
CA ALA A 153 12.98 18.71 -2.93
C ALA A 153 12.97 17.79 -4.15
N ARG A 154 12.98 18.36 -5.38
CA ARG A 154 13.01 17.59 -6.64
C ARG A 154 14.36 16.93 -6.87
N ALA A 155 15.47 17.62 -6.60
CA ALA A 155 16.82 17.05 -6.69
C ALA A 155 17.08 15.96 -5.63
N ALA A 156 16.61 16.18 -4.39
CA ALA A 156 16.71 15.16 -3.33
C ALA A 156 15.79 13.95 -3.55
N ARG A 157 14.70 14.10 -4.31
CA ARG A 157 13.85 12.99 -4.79
C ARG A 157 14.62 12.09 -5.75
N LEU A 158 15.31 12.67 -6.74
CA LEU A 158 16.03 11.94 -7.78
C LEU A 158 17.11 10.99 -7.21
N GLU A 159 17.91 11.46 -6.25
CA GLU A 159 18.96 10.69 -5.56
C GLU A 159 18.40 9.58 -4.63
N ALA A 160 17.21 9.79 -4.04
CA ALA A 160 16.58 8.79 -3.19
C ALA A 160 15.92 7.67 -4.00
N ASP A 161 15.57 7.90 -5.25
CA ASP A 161 14.73 7.01 -6.06
C ASP A 161 15.49 5.78 -6.60
N MET A 162 16.82 5.83 -6.74
CA MET A 162 17.64 4.68 -7.21
C MET A 162 17.70 3.47 -6.23
N LYS A 163 17.16 3.56 -5.01
CA LYS A 163 17.10 2.45 -4.03
C LYS A 163 15.68 2.07 -3.58
N ASN A 164 14.65 2.66 -4.19
CA ASN A 164 13.26 2.53 -3.74
C ASN A 164 12.46 1.58 -4.65
N GLU A 165 12.99 0.39 -4.93
CA GLU A 165 12.30 -0.60 -5.75
C GLU A 165 12.18 -1.92 -4.98
N CYS A 166 11.13 -2.68 -5.26
CA CYS A 166 10.96 -4.03 -4.72
C CYS A 166 10.70 -5.01 -5.86
N LYS A 167 11.11 -6.27 -5.66
CA LYS A 167 10.89 -7.34 -6.63
C LYS A 167 9.67 -8.16 -6.21
N PHE A 168 8.76 -8.40 -7.14
CA PHE A 168 7.63 -9.31 -6.95
C PHE A 168 7.38 -10.09 -8.25
N MET A 169 7.19 -11.40 -8.15
CA MET A 169 7.00 -12.29 -9.31
C MET A 169 8.01 -12.06 -10.46
N GLY A 170 9.29 -11.89 -10.12
CA GLY A 170 10.35 -11.66 -11.11
C GLY A 170 10.45 -10.23 -11.64
N LYS A 171 9.44 -9.37 -11.43
CA LYS A 171 9.38 -7.99 -11.92
C LYS A 171 9.81 -6.99 -10.84
N ILE A 172 10.29 -5.83 -11.27
CA ILE A 172 10.74 -4.74 -10.40
C ILE A 172 9.67 -3.64 -10.38
N PHE A 173 9.34 -3.16 -9.18
CA PHE A 173 8.30 -2.14 -8.97
C PHE A 173 8.85 -0.99 -8.13
N PRO A 174 8.72 0.27 -8.59
CA PRO A 174 9.16 1.43 -7.83
C PRO A 174 8.16 1.79 -6.72
N ILE A 175 8.69 2.23 -5.59
CA ILE A 175 7.92 2.81 -4.49
C ILE A 175 7.59 4.27 -4.83
N GLN A 176 6.31 4.53 -5.07
CA GLN A 176 5.76 5.83 -5.41
C GLN A 176 5.36 6.59 -4.14
N ARG A 177 5.66 7.90 -4.12
CA ARG A 177 5.22 8.80 -3.03
C ARG A 177 3.99 9.57 -3.47
N MET A 178 2.88 9.34 -2.78
CA MET A 178 1.58 9.91 -3.09
C MET A 178 1.21 10.99 -2.07
N SER A 179 0.69 12.12 -2.54
CA SER A 179 -0.09 13.03 -1.69
C SER A 179 -1.51 12.50 -1.49
N LEU A 180 -2.26 13.09 -0.55
CA LEU A 180 -3.62 12.63 -0.22
C LEU A 180 -4.58 12.73 -1.41
N ASP A 181 -4.46 13.78 -2.21
CA ASP A 181 -5.25 14.03 -3.43
C ASP A 181 -4.92 13.03 -4.56
N GLN A 182 -3.69 12.51 -4.58
CA GLN A 182 -3.25 11.52 -5.57
C GLN A 182 -3.53 10.08 -5.16
N ALA A 183 -3.61 9.79 -3.86
CA ALA A 183 -3.79 8.45 -3.33
C ALA A 183 -5.25 7.98 -3.47
N ARG A 184 -5.63 7.64 -4.71
CA ARG A 184 -6.97 7.17 -5.07
C ARG A 184 -6.89 5.85 -5.85
N VAL A 185 -7.73 4.88 -5.47
CA VAL A 185 -7.82 3.57 -6.14
C VAL A 185 -9.19 3.41 -6.79
N CYS A 186 -9.19 3.10 -8.09
CA CYS A 186 -10.36 2.82 -8.92
C CYS A 186 -10.17 1.44 -9.61
N THR A 187 -11.23 0.93 -10.21
CA THR A 187 -11.11 -0.07 -11.28
C THR A 187 -10.58 0.65 -12.51
N ASP A 188 -9.36 0.33 -12.96
CA ASP A 188 -8.81 0.89 -14.22
C ASP A 188 -9.51 0.27 -15.46
N LEU A 189 -10.80 -0.06 -15.35
CA LEU A 189 -11.64 -0.64 -16.39
C LEU A 189 -11.99 0.47 -17.39
N THR A 190 -11.09 0.70 -18.34
CA THR A 190 -11.39 1.38 -19.61
C THR A 190 -12.11 0.46 -20.57
#